data_AF-A0A182WI22-F1
#
_entry.id   AF-A0A182WI22-F1
#
_cell.length_a   1.000
_cell.length_b   1.000
_cell.length_c   1.000
_cell.angle_alpha   90.00
_cell.angle_beta   90.00
_cell.angle_gamma   90.00
#
_symmetry.space_group_name_H-M   'P 1'
#
loop_
_entity.id
_entity.type
_entity.pdbx_description
1 polymer ?
#
loop_
_entity_poly.entity_id
_entity_poly.type
_entity_poly.pdbx_seq_one_letter_code
_entity_poly.pdbx_strand_id
1 'polypeptide(L)'
;MKVICVGLLVCIFALFAVQGADVCRFGERWRCGSVECDKTCGTLTSTSDCTVTCTNGCYCAPGFVRTAFGSCSPRFVCRYKSASSRKT
;
A
#
# COMPACT_ATOMS: atom_id res chain seq x y z
N MET A 1 -8.09 -2.31 46.93
CA MET A 1 -8.20 -3.51 46.09
C MET A 1 -8.86 -3.23 44.73
N LYS A 2 -10.05 -2.62 44.66
CA LYS A 2 -10.72 -2.31 43.36
C LYS A 2 -9.96 -1.32 42.45
N VAL A 3 -9.38 -0.26 43.02
CA VAL A 3 -8.59 0.74 42.28
C VAL A 3 -7.30 0.20 41.65
N ILE A 4 -6.68 -0.79 42.30
CA ILE A 4 -5.46 -1.44 41.80
C ILE A 4 -5.79 -2.33 40.59
N CYS A 5 -6.91 -3.06 40.63
CA CYS A 5 -7.39 -3.82 39.47
C CYS A 5 -7.79 -2.92 38.31
N VAL A 6 -8.48 -1.80 38.56
CA VAL A 6 -8.86 -0.86 37.50
C VAL A 6 -7.62 -0.24 36.85
N GLY A 7 -6.61 0.14 37.64
CA GLY A 7 -5.34 0.65 37.11
C GLY A 7 -4.60 -0.38 36.24
N LEU A 8 -4.51 -1.64 36.68
CA LEU A 8 -3.87 -2.72 35.91
C LEU A 8 -4.60 -3.00 34.59
N LEU A 9 -5.94 -3.06 34.60
CA LEU A 9 -6.74 -3.31 33.40
C LEU A 9 -6.58 -2.18 32.37
N VAL A 10 -6.52 -0.92 32.81
CA VAL A 10 -6.27 0.24 31.94
C VAL A 10 -4.86 0.18 31.33
N CYS A 11 -3.84 -0.13 32.13
CA CYS A 11 -2.47 -0.29 31.64
C CYS A 11 -2.35 -1.41 30.60
N ILE A 12 -2.99 -2.55 30.84
CA ILE A 12 -2.99 -3.69 29.92
C ILE A 12 -3.66 -3.31 28.58
N PHE A 13 -4.81 -2.63 28.62
CA PHE A 13 -5.49 -2.15 27.41
C PHE A 13 -4.65 -1.13 26.62
N ALA A 14 -3.95 -0.23 27.32
CA ALA A 14 -3.05 0.73 26.69
C ALA A 14 -1.85 0.07 26.01
N LEU A 15 -1.30 -1.01 26.59
CA LEU A 15 -0.21 -1.77 25.98
C LEU A 15 -0.65 -2.49 24.69
N PHE A 16 -1.90 -2.98 24.63
CA PHE A 16 -2.43 -3.62 23.42
C PHE A 16 -2.78 -2.62 22.29
N ALA A 17 -3.15 -1.38 22.62
CA ALA A 17 -3.48 -0.36 21.62
C ALA A 17 -2.27 0.15 20.81
N VAL A 18 -1.04 -0.13 21.25
CA VAL A 18 0.22 0.40 20.69
C VAL A 18 0.82 -0.52 19.60
N GLN A 19 0.12 -1.57 19.16
CA GLN A 19 0.64 -2.44 18.09
C GLN A 19 0.25 -1.92 16.70
N GLY A 20 0.75 -0.74 16.35
CA GLY A 20 0.81 -0.27 14.97
C GLY A 20 1.97 -0.97 14.25
N ALA A 21 1.82 -2.24 13.91
CA ALA A 21 2.70 -2.84 12.91
C ALA A 21 2.36 -2.21 11.56
N ASP A 22 3.36 -1.69 10.85
CA ASP A 22 3.20 -1.18 9.48
C ASP A 22 2.85 -2.33 8.52
N VAL A 23 1.62 -2.82 8.59
CA VAL A 23 1.10 -3.85 7.69
C VAL A 23 0.65 -3.14 6.42
N CYS A 24 1.40 -3.35 5.34
CA CYS A 24 1.05 -2.83 4.03
C CYS A 24 -0.30 -3.37 3.54
N ARG A 25 -0.99 -2.58 2.73
CA ARG A 25 -2.29 -2.99 2.17
C ARG A 25 -2.09 -4.12 1.15
N PHE A 26 -3.17 -4.79 0.77
CA PHE A 26 -3.13 -5.79 -0.29
C PHE A 26 -2.51 -5.20 -1.58
N GLY A 27 -1.54 -5.90 -2.16
CA GLY A 27 -0.83 -5.48 -3.36
C GLY A 27 0.32 -4.49 -3.11
N GLU A 28 0.58 -4.13 -1.86
CA GLU A 28 1.73 -3.34 -1.44
C GLU A 28 2.80 -4.21 -0.77
N ARG A 29 4.04 -3.73 -0.78
CA ARG A 29 5.18 -4.34 -0.08
C ARG A 29 6.01 -3.25 0.58
N TRP A 30 6.45 -3.52 1.81
CA TRP A 30 7.40 -2.65 2.51
C TRP A 30 8.76 -2.70 1.82
N ARG A 31 9.23 -1.55 1.31
CA ARG A 31 10.53 -1.38 0.64
C ARG A 31 10.93 0.09 0.62
N CYS A 32 12.18 0.38 0.25
CA CYS A 32 12.54 1.71 -0.22
C CYS A 32 11.92 1.92 -1.60
N GLY A 33 11.03 2.90 -1.74
CA GLY A 33 10.38 3.23 -3.01
C GLY A 33 9.90 4.68 -3.04
N SER A 34 9.14 5.03 -4.07
CA SER A 34 8.40 6.30 -4.14
C SER A 34 7.10 6.05 -4.90
N VAL A 35 6.05 6.82 -4.59
CA VAL A 35 4.73 6.68 -5.22
C VAL A 35 4.80 6.99 -6.71
N GLU A 36 5.67 7.93 -7.09
CA GLU A 36 5.97 8.32 -8.48
C GLU A 36 6.59 7.18 -9.28
N CYS A 37 7.28 6.24 -8.60
CA CYS A 37 7.85 5.05 -9.22
C CYS A 37 6.84 3.92 -9.45
N ASP A 38 5.65 3.98 -8.85
CA ASP A 38 4.66 2.92 -9.01
C ASP A 38 4.13 2.88 -10.45
N LYS A 39 4.12 1.68 -11.05
CA LYS A 39 3.59 1.50 -12.39
C LYS A 39 2.08 1.78 -12.38
N THR A 40 1.60 2.48 -13.39
CA THR A 40 0.17 2.60 -13.69
C THR A 40 -0.13 1.79 -14.95
N CYS A 41 -1.41 1.65 -15.31
CA CYS A 41 -1.73 1.01 -16.60
C CYS A 41 -1.17 1.78 -17.80
N GLY A 42 -0.98 3.09 -17.70
CA GLY A 42 -0.37 3.90 -18.77
C GLY A 42 1.15 3.76 -18.85
N THR A 43 1.82 3.41 -17.75
CA THR A 43 3.28 3.31 -17.67
C THR A 43 3.79 1.87 -17.57
N LEU A 44 2.90 0.87 -17.72
CA LEU A 44 3.22 -0.55 -17.53
C LEU A 44 4.33 -1.07 -18.44
N THR A 45 4.42 -0.55 -19.67
CA THR A 45 5.46 -0.90 -20.65
C THR A 45 6.70 -0.04 -20.56
N SER A 46 6.68 1.03 -19.74
CA SER A 46 7.85 1.90 -19.59
C SER A 46 8.97 1.15 -18.89
N THR A 47 10.15 1.18 -19.47
CA THR A 47 11.41 0.68 -18.89
C THR A 47 12.23 1.78 -18.23
N SER A 48 11.68 3.00 -18.10
CA SER A 48 12.37 4.10 -17.46
C SER A 48 12.71 3.75 -16.01
N ASP A 49 13.97 3.92 -15.65
CA ASP A 49 14.41 3.84 -14.26
C ASP A 49 13.82 5.00 -13.46
N CYS A 50 13.44 4.71 -12.21
CA CYS A 50 12.96 5.75 -11.32
C CYS A 50 14.15 6.46 -10.69
N THR A 51 14.31 7.75 -10.97
CA THR A 51 15.40 8.59 -10.43
C THR A 51 15.02 9.32 -9.15
N VAL A 52 13.78 9.16 -8.68
CA VAL A 52 13.28 9.80 -7.47
C VAL A 52 13.95 9.17 -6.24
N THR A 53 14.36 9.99 -5.28
CA THR A 53 14.89 9.53 -4.00
C THR A 53 13.85 8.65 -3.30
N CYS A 54 14.25 7.44 -2.92
CA CYS A 54 13.34 6.52 -2.27
C CYS A 54 13.21 6.79 -0.76
N THR A 55 12.05 6.49 -0.21
CA THR A 55 11.79 6.49 1.23
C THR A 55 11.23 5.13 1.64
N ASN A 56 11.51 4.68 2.87
CA ASN A 56 10.95 3.44 3.38
C ASN A 56 9.44 3.58 3.60
N GLY A 57 8.66 2.65 3.08
CA GLY A 57 7.20 2.65 3.21
C GLY A 57 6.54 1.53 2.39
N CYS A 58 5.22 1.59 2.30
CA CYS A 58 4.41 0.65 1.51
C CYS A 58 4.20 1.17 0.09
N TYR A 59 4.70 0.42 -0.89
CA TYR A 59 4.59 0.74 -2.32
C TYR A 59 4.03 -0.45 -3.10
N CYS A 60 3.52 -0.23 -4.32
CA CYS A 60 2.98 -1.34 -5.09
C CYS A 60 4.06 -2.42 -5.29
N ALA A 61 3.66 -3.66 -5.01
CA ALA A 61 4.53 -4.82 -5.17
C ALA A 61 4.81 -5.08 -6.67
N PRO A 62 5.92 -5.76 -7.01
CA PRO A 62 6.18 -6.18 -8.37
C PRO A 62 4.99 -6.95 -8.96
N GLY A 63 4.55 -6.55 -10.17
CA GLY A 63 3.38 -7.14 -10.82
C GLY A 63 2.04 -6.48 -10.46
N PHE A 64 2.03 -5.50 -9.56
CA PHE A 64 0.88 -4.64 -9.27
C PHE A 64 1.04 -3.27 -9.94
N VAL A 65 -0.08 -2.61 -10.15
CA VAL A 65 -0.16 -1.24 -10.68
C VAL A 65 -1.01 -0.39 -9.74
N ARG A 66 -0.61 0.87 -9.56
CA ARG A 66 -1.42 1.85 -8.83
C ARG A 66 -2.59 2.29 -9.71
N THR A 67 -3.80 2.13 -9.17
CA THR A 67 -5.03 2.55 -9.85
C THR A 67 -5.34 4.01 -9.55
N ALA A 68 -6.28 4.60 -10.29
CA ALA A 68 -6.77 5.95 -10.04
C ALA A 68 -7.41 6.13 -8.65
N PHE A 69 -7.81 5.02 -8.00
CA PHE A 69 -8.34 5.03 -6.63
C PHE A 69 -7.24 4.96 -5.56
N GLY A 70 -5.96 5.02 -5.96
CA GLY A 70 -4.82 4.97 -5.06
C GLY A 70 -4.46 3.57 -4.57
N SER A 71 -5.23 2.53 -4.87
CA SER A 71 -4.93 1.14 -4.50
C SER A 71 -4.04 0.43 -5.52
N CYS A 72 -3.24 -0.52 -5.05
CA CYS A 72 -2.45 -1.41 -5.91
C CYS A 72 -3.30 -2.61 -6.35
N SER A 73 -3.40 -2.85 -7.64
CA SER A 73 -4.11 -3.99 -8.23
C SER A 73 -3.21 -4.80 -9.15
N PRO A 74 -3.44 -6.10 -9.34
CA PRO A 74 -2.63 -6.90 -10.27
C PRO A 74 -2.61 -6.31 -11.69
N ARG A 75 -1.46 -6.26 -12.35
CA ARG A 75 -1.31 -5.61 -13.67
C ARG A 75 -2.25 -6.14 -14.78
N PHE A 76 -2.80 -7.34 -14.64
CA PHE A 76 -3.78 -7.87 -15.60
C PHE A 76 -5.05 -7.01 -15.67
N VAL A 77 -5.38 -6.22 -14.64
CA VAL A 77 -6.55 -5.32 -14.64
C VAL A 77 -6.49 -4.29 -15.77
N CYS A 78 -5.30 -3.95 -16.25
CA CYS A 78 -5.12 -3.02 -17.36
C CYS A 78 -5.68 -3.54 -18.69
N ARG A 79 -5.69 -4.86 -18.88
CA ARG A 79 -6.29 -5.52 -20.05
C ARG A 79 -7.83 -5.35 -20.06
N TYR A 80 -8.44 -5.27 -18.88
CA TYR A 80 -9.89 -5.08 -18.74
C TYR A 80 -10.29 -3.62 -18.93
N LYS A 81 -9.51 -2.66 -18.41
CA LYS A 81 -9.74 -1.22 -18.63
C LYS A 81 -9.68 -0.82 -20.12
N SER A 82 -8.76 -1.42 -20.88
CA SER A 82 -8.61 -1.16 -22.33
C SER A 82 -9.70 -1.77 -23.21
N ALA A 83 -10.54 -2.67 -22.67
CA ALA A 83 -11.77 -3.12 -23.31
C ALA A 83 -12.95 -2.17 -23.00
N SER A 84 -12.99 -1.60 -21.79
CA SER A 84 -14.06 -0.68 -21.36
C SER A 84 -13.96 0.72 -21.97
N SER A 85 -12.76 1.21 -22.30
CA SER A 85 -12.57 2.51 -22.98
C SER A 85 -12.78 2.45 -24.50
N ARG A 86 -13.10 1.29 -25.07
CA ARG A 86 -13.30 1.10 -26.51
C ARG A 86 -14.77 1.27 -26.94
N LYS A 87 -15.55 1.98 -26.12
CA LYS A 87 -16.97 2.24 -26.32
C LYS A 87 -17.21 3.75 -26.43
N THR A 88 -16.67 4.33 -27.49
CA THR A 88 -17.05 5.64 -28.07
C THR A 88 -16.78 5.58 -29.54
#